data_AF-A0AAD9N523-F1
#
_entry.id   AF-A0AAD9N523-F1
#
_cell.length_a   1.000
_cell.length_b   1.000
_cell.length_c   1.000
_cell.angle_alpha   90.00
_cell.angle_beta   90.00
_cell.angle_gamma   90.00
#
_symmetry.space_group_name_H-M   'P 1'
#
loop_
_entity.id
_entity.type
_entity.pdbx_description
1 polymer ?
#
loop_
_entity_poly.entity_id
_entity_poly.type
_entity_poly.pdbx_seq_one_letter_code
_entity_poly.pdbx_strand_id
1 'polypeptide(L)'
;MKTLLILAACLAFVACERECGPLERVKVKSEWTRVYGLASKERVAFGRDLWDYVLEKEPKIKDILSRVRADNMYSSDFSAHIVRVFGGLDICISLLQDEETLNSQLSHLHDQHNERGIPHEYFDIILDGLVHAIPKHSEHFDQDAWAACYKVIRNGITKGLTE
;
A
#
# COMPACT_ATOMS: atom_id res chain seq x y z
N MET A 1 18.84 33.00 -22.88
CA MET A 1 17.39 32.65 -22.89
C MET A 1 17.14 31.21 -23.32
N LYS A 2 17.63 30.73 -24.48
CA LYS A 2 17.43 29.32 -24.92
C LYS A 2 17.93 28.28 -23.92
N THR A 3 19.10 28.52 -23.32
CA THR A 3 19.70 27.62 -22.30
C THR A 3 18.88 27.59 -21.00
N LEU A 4 18.31 28.72 -20.59
CA LEU A 4 17.44 28.82 -19.42
C LEU A 4 16.09 28.12 -19.65
N LEU A 5 15.56 28.18 -20.88
CA LEU A 5 14.34 27.46 -21.27
C LEU A 5 14.54 25.94 -21.29
N ILE A 6 15.69 25.45 -21.76
CA ILE A 6 16.03 24.02 -21.74
C ILE A 6 16.19 23.53 -20.30
N LEU A 7 16.89 24.29 -19.44
CA LEU A 7 17.04 23.95 -18.01
C LEU A 7 15.69 23.95 -17.28
N ALA A 8 14.81 24.92 -17.56
CA ALA A 8 13.46 24.96 -16.99
C ALA A 8 12.60 23.79 -17.46
N ALA A 9 12.71 23.37 -18.73
CA ALA A 9 12.00 22.21 -19.25
C ALA A 9 12.51 20.89 -18.64
N CYS A 10 13.82 20.74 -18.43
CA CYS A 10 14.38 19.58 -17.73
C CYS A 10 13.96 19.53 -16.26
N LEU A 11 13.92 20.68 -15.57
CA LEU A 11 13.43 20.77 -14.19
C LEU A 11 11.94 20.44 -14.08
N ALA A 12 11.12 20.91 -15.03
CA ALA A 12 9.69 20.58 -15.07
C ALA A 12 9.43 19.09 -15.33
N PHE A 13 10.26 18.44 -16.18
CA PHE A 13 10.16 17.00 -16.42
C PHE A 13 10.53 16.17 -15.18
N VAL A 14 11.52 16.61 -14.40
CA VAL A 14 11.92 15.96 -13.13
C VAL A 14 10.90 16.22 -12.02
N ALA A 15 10.20 17.36 -12.04
CA ALA A 15 9.17 17.70 -11.07
C ALA A 15 7.81 17.03 -11.34
N CYS A 16 7.67 16.29 -12.44
CA CYS A 16 6.46 15.51 -12.69
C CYS A 16 6.41 14.37 -11.67
N GLU A 17 5.40 14.33 -10.81
CA GLU A 17 5.14 13.16 -9.98
C GLU A 17 5.09 11.93 -10.89
N ARG A 18 5.79 10.86 -10.51
CA ARG A 18 5.67 9.60 -11.25
C ARG A 18 4.21 9.14 -11.19
N GLU A 19 3.61 9.00 -12.36
CA GLU A 19 2.27 8.43 -12.48
C GLU A 19 2.35 6.91 -12.38
N CYS A 20 1.26 6.26 -11.93
CA CYS A 20 1.15 4.80 -11.98
C CYS A 20 0.83 4.34 -13.42
N GLY A 21 1.84 4.45 -14.28
CA GLY A 21 1.80 4.06 -15.68
C GLY A 21 1.91 2.54 -15.89
N PRO A 22 1.86 2.08 -17.16
CA PRO A 22 1.91 0.65 -17.47
C PRO A 22 3.17 -0.06 -16.94
N LEU A 23 4.32 0.62 -16.95
CA LEU A 23 5.58 0.04 -16.47
C LEU A 23 5.63 -0.02 -14.94
N GLU A 24 5.17 1.02 -14.26
CA GLU A 24 5.08 1.09 -12.81
C GLU A 24 4.14 0.00 -12.27
N ARG A 25 3.01 -0.23 -12.93
CA ARG A 25 2.06 -1.32 -12.59
C ARG A 25 2.71 -2.69 -12.69
N VAL A 26 3.46 -2.96 -13.77
CA VAL A 26 4.19 -4.22 -13.95
C VAL A 26 5.31 -4.36 -12.91
N LYS A 27 6.01 -3.26 -12.62
CA LYS A 27 7.08 -3.21 -11.63
C LYS A 27 6.58 -3.56 -10.23
N VAL A 28 5.53 -2.87 -9.75
CA VAL A 28 4.92 -3.13 -8.44
C VAL A 28 4.41 -4.56 -8.34
N LYS A 29 3.74 -5.08 -9.37
CA LYS A 29 3.25 -6.47 -9.41
C LYS A 29 4.40 -7.50 -9.32
N SER A 30 5.51 -7.24 -10.02
CA SER A 30 6.70 -8.08 -9.99
C SER A 30 7.37 -8.09 -8.60
N GLU A 31 7.60 -6.90 -8.02
CA GLU A 31 8.20 -6.76 -6.69
C GLU A 31 7.30 -7.36 -5.61
N TRP A 32 5.98 -7.14 -5.69
CA TRP A 32 5.00 -7.70 -4.76
C TRP A 32 5.02 -9.23 -4.75
N THR A 33 5.07 -9.85 -5.93
CA THR A 33 5.12 -11.33 -6.04
C THR A 33 6.34 -11.90 -5.30
N ARG A 34 7.47 -11.17 -5.28
CA ARG A 34 8.69 -11.59 -4.60
C ARG A 34 8.59 -11.48 -3.07
N VAL A 35 8.03 -10.38 -2.57
CA VAL A 35 8.00 -10.11 -1.11
C VAL A 35 6.79 -10.69 -0.40
N TYR A 36 5.62 -10.75 -1.06
CA TYR A 36 4.42 -11.33 -0.46
C TYR A 36 4.51 -12.86 -0.38
N GLY A 37 5.15 -13.48 -1.37
CA GLY A 37 5.43 -14.91 -1.37
C GLY A 37 4.20 -15.79 -1.56
N LEU A 38 4.43 -17.11 -1.51
CA LEU A 38 3.43 -18.12 -1.82
C LEU A 38 2.89 -18.78 -0.55
N ALA A 39 3.72 -18.89 0.49
CA ALA A 39 3.35 -19.56 1.72
C ALA A 39 2.75 -18.58 2.74
N SER A 40 1.78 -19.07 3.52
CA SER A 40 1.19 -18.29 4.62
C SER A 40 2.24 -17.80 5.64
N LYS A 41 3.30 -18.59 5.86
CA LYS A 41 4.40 -18.22 6.76
C LYS A 41 5.14 -16.98 6.28
N GLU A 42 5.42 -16.88 4.98
CA GLU A 42 6.12 -15.74 4.36
C GLU A 42 5.25 -14.48 4.45
N ARG A 43 3.97 -14.60 4.08
CA ARG A 43 2.98 -13.53 4.14
C ARG A 43 2.83 -12.94 5.53
N VAL A 44 2.78 -13.80 6.55
CA VAL A 44 2.68 -13.37 7.95
C VAL A 44 3.99 -12.72 8.42
N ALA A 45 5.15 -13.22 8.00
CA ALA A 45 6.43 -12.62 8.35
C ALA A 45 6.58 -11.21 7.75
N PHE A 46 6.34 -11.06 6.44
CA PHE A 46 6.31 -9.76 5.76
C PHE A 46 5.33 -8.80 6.43
N GLY A 47 4.10 -9.29 6.68
CA GLY A 47 3.08 -8.46 7.28
C GLY A 47 3.41 -8.02 8.71
N ARG A 48 4.09 -8.85 9.50
CA ARG A 48 4.55 -8.46 10.84
C ARG A 48 5.57 -7.33 10.76
N ASP A 49 6.52 -7.38 9.83
CA ASP A 49 7.51 -6.31 9.69
C ASP A 49 6.88 -4.97 9.33
N LEU A 50 5.80 -4.99 8.54
CA LEU A 50 5.00 -3.80 8.25
C LEU A 50 4.24 -3.33 9.50
N TRP A 51 3.50 -4.23 10.14
CA TRP A 51 2.67 -3.85 11.29
C TRP A 51 3.49 -3.42 12.50
N ASP A 52 4.73 -3.91 12.66
CA ASP A 52 5.66 -3.45 13.69
C ASP A 52 5.92 -1.95 13.53
N TYR A 53 6.24 -1.52 12.30
CA TYR A 53 6.40 -0.11 11.95
C TYR A 53 5.12 0.70 12.21
N VAL A 54 3.97 0.21 11.73
CA VAL A 54 2.69 0.93 11.88
C VAL A 54 2.30 1.10 13.35
N LEU A 55 2.44 0.05 14.17
CA LEU A 55 2.08 0.07 15.59
C LEU A 55 3.06 0.89 16.43
N GLU A 56 4.31 1.05 15.99
CA GLU A 56 5.27 1.98 16.58
C GLU A 56 4.93 3.43 16.24
N LYS A 57 4.60 3.72 14.97
CA LYS A 57 4.30 5.08 14.50
C LYS A 57 2.95 5.60 14.94
N GLU A 58 1.95 4.73 15.00
CA GLU A 58 0.59 5.09 15.39
C GLU A 58 0.00 4.05 16.36
N PRO A 59 0.38 4.13 17.65
CA PRO A 59 -0.08 3.18 18.64
C PRO A 59 -1.60 3.14 18.83
N LYS A 60 -2.34 4.23 18.49
CA LYS A 60 -3.79 4.29 18.68
C LYS A 60 -4.54 3.35 17.72
N ILE A 61 -3.91 2.91 16.64
CA ILE A 61 -4.53 1.94 15.72
C ILE A 61 -4.85 0.61 16.41
N LYS A 62 -4.19 0.31 17.55
CA LYS A 62 -4.50 -0.85 18.40
C LYS A 62 -5.93 -0.85 18.92
N ASP A 63 -6.52 0.32 19.16
CA ASP A 63 -7.90 0.43 19.65
C ASP A 63 -8.89 -0.01 18.57
N ILE A 64 -8.65 0.43 17.33
CA ILE A 64 -9.43 0.06 16.15
C ILE A 64 -9.29 -1.44 15.83
N LEU A 65 -8.09 -1.98 16.04
CA LEU A 65 -7.75 -3.38 15.76
C LEU A 65 -7.85 -4.28 16.99
N SER A 66 -8.51 -3.83 18.07
CA SER A 66 -8.66 -4.59 19.31
C SER A 66 -9.32 -5.96 19.10
N ARG A 67 -10.32 -6.05 18.21
CA ARG A 67 -11.01 -7.31 17.88
C ARG A 67 -10.11 -8.37 17.25
N VAL A 68 -8.98 -7.97 16.67
CA VAL A 68 -8.00 -8.89 16.05
C VAL A 68 -6.75 -9.03 16.91
N ARG A 69 -6.79 -8.56 18.16
CA ARG A 69 -5.70 -8.67 19.14
C ARG A 69 -4.40 -7.99 18.69
N ALA A 70 -4.50 -6.75 18.24
CA ALA A 70 -3.35 -5.92 17.88
C ALA A 70 -2.40 -5.61 19.06
N ASP A 71 -2.82 -5.87 20.29
CA ASP A 71 -1.95 -5.89 21.48
C ASP A 71 -0.90 -7.00 21.41
N ASN A 72 -1.17 -8.07 20.66
CA ASN A 72 -0.25 -9.19 20.45
C ASN A 72 -0.24 -9.58 18.96
N MET A 73 0.69 -8.99 18.21
CA MET A 73 0.86 -9.25 16.77
C MET A 73 1.29 -10.68 16.42
N TYR A 74 1.73 -11.46 17.41
CA TYR A 74 2.11 -12.86 17.25
C TYR A 74 0.92 -13.82 17.49
N SER A 75 -0.25 -13.30 17.87
CA SER A 75 -1.46 -14.09 18.02
C SER A 75 -1.94 -14.67 16.67
N SER A 76 -2.69 -15.77 16.73
CA SER A 76 -3.35 -16.36 15.56
C SER A 76 -4.34 -15.39 14.91
N ASP A 77 -5.04 -14.60 15.74
CA ASP A 77 -6.10 -13.69 15.29
C ASP A 77 -5.50 -12.54 14.49
N PHE A 78 -4.40 -11.96 14.97
CA PHE A 78 -3.69 -10.91 14.25
C PHE A 78 -2.98 -11.47 13.01
N SER A 79 -2.41 -12.67 13.09
CA SER A 79 -1.83 -13.34 11.92
C SER A 79 -2.88 -13.60 10.82
N ALA A 80 -4.11 -13.95 11.19
CA ALA A 80 -5.21 -14.08 10.24
C ALA A 80 -5.64 -12.72 9.66
N HIS A 81 -5.62 -11.66 10.47
CA HIS A 81 -5.89 -10.30 10.00
C HIS A 81 -4.85 -9.83 8.99
N ILE A 82 -3.57 -10.05 9.26
CA ILE A 82 -2.45 -9.79 8.35
C ILE A 82 -2.72 -10.39 6.97
N VAL A 83 -3.07 -11.68 6.92
CA VAL A 83 -3.36 -12.38 5.66
C VAL A 83 -4.58 -11.80 4.94
N ARG A 84 -5.63 -11.35 5.67
CA ARG A 84 -6.80 -10.72 5.05
C ARG A 84 -6.47 -9.35 4.45
N VAL A 85 -5.72 -8.51 5.17
CA VAL A 85 -5.35 -7.16 4.71
C VAL A 85 -4.46 -7.25 3.47
N PHE A 86 -3.37 -8.02 3.55
CA PHE A 86 -2.45 -8.15 2.42
C PHE A 86 -3.00 -9.02 1.30
N GLY A 87 -3.95 -9.92 1.58
CA GLY A 87 -4.74 -10.58 0.54
C GLY A 87 -5.62 -9.59 -0.24
N GLY A 88 -6.24 -8.62 0.44
CA GLY A 88 -6.97 -7.53 -0.23
C GLY A 88 -6.06 -6.65 -1.07
N LEU A 89 -4.87 -6.30 -0.56
CA LEU A 89 -3.86 -5.55 -1.30
C LEU A 89 -3.33 -6.33 -2.52
N ASP A 90 -3.08 -7.63 -2.37
CA ASP A 90 -2.64 -8.54 -3.43
C ASP A 90 -3.64 -8.59 -4.61
N ILE A 91 -4.94 -8.60 -4.30
CA ILE A 91 -5.99 -8.51 -5.33
C ILE A 91 -5.88 -7.16 -6.06
N CYS A 92 -5.78 -6.04 -5.33
CA CYS A 92 -5.69 -4.72 -5.94
C CYS A 92 -4.45 -4.57 -6.84
N ILE A 93 -3.28 -5.01 -6.35
CA ILE A 93 -2.03 -5.02 -7.12
C ILE A 93 -2.17 -5.89 -8.38
N SER A 94 -2.78 -7.07 -8.23
CA SER A 94 -2.99 -8.00 -9.35
C SER A 94 -3.87 -7.40 -10.46
N LEU A 95 -4.85 -6.58 -10.07
CA LEU A 95 -5.82 -5.91 -10.93
C LEU A 95 -5.34 -4.55 -11.47
N LEU A 96 -4.14 -4.07 -11.13
CA LEU A 96 -3.65 -2.76 -11.60
C LEU A 96 -3.71 -2.57 -13.13
N GLN A 97 -3.69 -3.64 -13.91
CA GLN A 97 -3.76 -3.58 -15.39
C GLN A 97 -5.18 -3.81 -15.96
N ASP A 98 -6.17 -4.10 -15.10
CA ASP A 98 -7.57 -4.30 -15.45
C ASP A 98 -8.42 -3.27 -14.70
N GLU A 99 -8.57 -2.10 -15.32
CA GLU A 99 -9.14 -0.92 -14.67
C GLU A 99 -10.62 -1.10 -14.27
N GLU A 100 -11.42 -1.78 -15.09
CA GLU A 100 -12.84 -2.01 -14.80
C GLU A 100 -13.01 -2.90 -13.56
N THR A 101 -12.27 -4.02 -13.51
CA THR A 101 -12.31 -4.93 -12.37
C THR A 101 -11.69 -4.30 -11.13
N LEU A 102 -10.60 -3.54 -11.28
CA LEU A 102 -9.99 -2.79 -10.17
C LEU A 102 -10.97 -1.78 -9.58
N ASN A 103 -11.66 -1.00 -10.40
CA ASN A 103 -12.62 0.00 -9.92
C ASN A 103 -13.77 -0.66 -9.14
N SER A 104 -14.25 -1.81 -9.59
CA SER A 104 -15.26 -2.60 -8.87
C SER A 104 -14.74 -3.08 -7.51
N GLN A 105 -13.51 -3.59 -7.46
CA GLN A 105 -12.86 -4.01 -6.22
C GLN A 105 -12.62 -2.83 -5.27
N LEU A 106 -12.19 -1.68 -5.77
CA LEU A 106 -11.95 -0.48 -4.96
C LEU A 106 -13.26 0.07 -4.38
N SER A 107 -14.36 0.05 -5.15
CA SER A 107 -15.68 0.40 -4.64
C SER A 107 -16.12 -0.54 -3.51
N HIS A 108 -15.90 -1.85 -3.66
CA HIS A 108 -16.21 -2.81 -2.61
C HIS A 108 -15.39 -2.56 -1.33
N LEU A 109 -14.09 -2.29 -1.47
CA LEU A 109 -13.22 -1.98 -0.35
C LEU A 109 -13.56 -0.63 0.29
N HIS A 110 -13.99 0.36 -0.49
CA HIS A 110 -14.48 1.64 0.01
C HIS A 110 -15.64 1.44 0.96
N ASP A 111 -16.69 0.70 0.55
CA ASP A 111 -17.86 0.43 1.40
C ASP A 111 -17.45 -0.22 2.73
N GLN A 112 -16.53 -1.19 2.66
CA GLN A 112 -15.98 -1.83 3.85
C GLN A 112 -15.27 -0.83 4.79
N HIS A 113 -14.43 0.06 4.28
CA HIS A 113 -13.67 0.97 5.15
C HIS A 113 -14.53 2.15 5.63
N ASN A 114 -15.52 2.56 4.85
CA ASN A 114 -16.49 3.60 5.21
C ASN A 114 -17.30 3.22 6.45
N GLU A 115 -17.88 2.02 6.47
CA GLU A 115 -18.67 1.51 7.60
C GLU A 115 -17.90 1.49 8.93
N ARG A 116 -16.57 1.48 8.86
CA ARG A 116 -15.68 1.40 10.01
C ARG A 116 -15.10 2.76 10.43
N GLY A 117 -15.37 3.81 9.65
CA GLY A 117 -14.89 5.17 9.91
C GLY A 117 -13.38 5.26 10.03
N ILE A 118 -12.64 4.57 9.14
CA ILE A 118 -11.17 4.55 9.15
C ILE A 118 -10.64 5.87 8.56
N PRO A 119 -9.89 6.68 9.33
CA PRO A 119 -9.28 7.91 8.85
C PRO A 119 -8.31 7.71 7.68
N HIS A 120 -8.17 8.75 6.84
CA HIS A 120 -7.34 8.70 5.63
C HIS A 120 -5.86 8.54 5.94
N GLU A 121 -5.38 9.18 7.01
CA GLU A 121 -3.99 9.18 7.41
C GLU A 121 -3.45 7.78 7.71
N TYR A 122 -4.31 6.85 8.14
CA TYR A 122 -3.88 5.47 8.38
C TYR A 122 -3.48 4.75 7.09
N PHE A 123 -4.05 5.11 5.94
CA PHE A 123 -3.61 4.57 4.65
C PHE A 123 -2.23 5.10 4.26
N ASP A 124 -1.91 6.34 4.61
CA ASP A 124 -0.57 6.91 4.39
C ASP A 124 0.48 6.21 5.27
N ILE A 125 0.13 5.90 6.52
CA ILE A 125 1.01 5.13 7.42
C ILE A 125 1.21 3.69 6.92
N ILE A 126 0.21 3.09 6.27
CA ILE A 126 0.38 1.78 5.61
C ILE A 126 1.38 1.89 4.45
N LEU A 127 1.33 2.97 3.64
CA LEU A 127 2.34 3.19 2.60
C LEU A 127 3.74 3.29 3.20
N ASP A 128 3.90 4.07 4.26
CA ASP A 128 5.20 4.19 4.96
C ASP A 128 5.67 2.82 5.49
N GLY A 129 4.74 2.01 6.00
CA GLY A 129 5.01 0.64 6.42
C GLY A 129 5.43 -0.27 5.25
N LEU A 130 4.82 -0.15 4.07
CA LEU A 130 5.23 -0.88 2.85
C LEU A 130 6.63 -0.48 2.43
N VAL A 131 6.91 0.83 2.38
CA VAL A 131 8.23 1.39 2.05
C VAL A 131 9.29 0.94 3.05
N HIS A 132 8.92 0.76 4.32
CA HIS A 132 9.80 0.23 5.36
C HIS A 132 10.03 -1.29 5.23
N ALA A 133 8.99 -2.06 4.93
CA ALA A 133 9.03 -3.51 4.95
C ALA A 133 9.62 -4.11 3.67
N ILE A 134 9.24 -3.64 2.48
CA ILE A 134 9.62 -4.24 1.19
C ILE A 134 11.15 -4.36 1.02
N PRO A 135 11.98 -3.34 1.34
CA PRO A 135 13.44 -3.43 1.22
C PRO A 135 14.09 -4.49 2.13
N LYS A 136 13.40 -4.93 3.20
CA LYS A 136 13.90 -6.01 4.06
C LYS A 136 13.77 -7.39 3.40
N HIS A 137 12.88 -7.51 2.40
CA HIS A 137 12.55 -8.76 1.71
C HIS A 137 12.94 -8.75 0.22
N SER A 138 13.46 -7.63 -0.30
CA SER A 138 13.91 -7.51 -1.68
C SER A 138 15.16 -6.63 -1.80
N GLU A 139 16.12 -7.08 -2.59
CA GLU A 139 17.36 -6.32 -2.90
C GLU A 139 17.10 -5.09 -3.78
N HIS A 140 15.98 -5.10 -4.50
CA HIS A 140 15.57 -4.01 -5.39
C HIS A 140 14.15 -3.60 -5.03
N PHE A 141 13.96 -2.29 -4.86
CA PHE A 141 12.68 -1.70 -4.51
C PHE A 141 12.55 -0.35 -5.20
N ASP A 142 11.52 -0.21 -6.02
CA ASP A 142 11.18 1.06 -6.67
C ASP A 142 10.15 1.82 -5.85
N GLN A 143 10.63 2.56 -4.85
CA GLN A 143 9.78 3.30 -3.92
C GLN A 143 8.82 4.26 -4.64
N ASP A 144 9.26 4.92 -5.71
CA ASP A 144 8.43 5.88 -6.43
C ASP A 144 7.27 5.18 -7.16
N ALA A 145 7.54 4.05 -7.81
CA ALA A 145 6.51 3.27 -8.48
C ALA A 145 5.46 2.76 -7.47
N TRP A 146 5.91 2.34 -6.29
CA TRP A 146 5.04 1.93 -5.19
C TRP A 146 4.18 3.08 -4.67
N ALA A 147 4.76 4.24 -4.41
CA ALA A 147 4.01 5.42 -3.97
C ALA A 147 2.96 5.82 -5.01
N ALA A 148 3.33 5.87 -6.29
CA ALA A 148 2.44 6.20 -7.39
C ALA A 148 1.26 5.22 -7.52
N CYS A 149 1.52 3.92 -7.49
CA CYS A 149 0.47 2.91 -7.66
C CYS A 149 -0.35 2.66 -6.40
N TYR A 150 0.24 2.76 -5.21
CA TYR A 150 -0.51 2.72 -3.96
C TYR A 150 -1.46 3.91 -3.85
N LYS A 151 -1.06 5.10 -4.32
CA LYS A 151 -1.95 6.29 -4.38
C LYS A 151 -3.23 6.01 -5.18
N VAL A 152 -3.17 5.23 -6.27
CA VAL A 152 -4.38 4.80 -7.01
C VAL A 152 -5.30 3.95 -6.13
N ILE A 153 -4.74 2.95 -5.43
CA ILE A 153 -5.50 2.05 -4.55
C ILE A 153 -6.09 2.81 -3.37
N ARG A 154 -5.26 3.58 -2.65
CA ARG A 154 -5.67 4.46 -1.55
C ARG A 154 -6.82 5.36 -1.97
N ASN A 155 -6.65 6.13 -3.04
CA ASN A 155 -7.66 7.09 -3.48
C ASN A 155 -8.98 6.41 -3.86
N GLY A 156 -8.96 5.18 -4.38
CA GLY A 156 -10.17 4.41 -4.63
C GLY A 156 -10.91 4.02 -3.36
N ILE A 157 -10.17 3.60 -2.32
CA ILE A 157 -10.74 3.18 -1.03
C ILE A 157 -11.23 4.40 -0.22
N THR A 158 -10.47 5.51 -0.22
CA THR A 158 -10.75 6.68 0.62
C THR A 158 -11.64 7.72 -0.04
N LYS A 159 -12.07 7.50 -1.29
CA LYS A 159 -12.88 8.47 -2.04
C LYS A 159 -14.15 8.86 -1.27
N GLY A 160 -14.22 10.10 -0.78
CA GLY A 160 -15.40 10.63 -0.08
C GLY A 160 -15.54 10.17 1.37
N LEU A 161 -14.54 9.49 1.92
CA LEU A 161 -14.43 9.31 3.38
C LEU A 161 -14.01 10.64 4.02
N THR A 162 -14.30 10.80 5.31
CA THR A 162 -13.91 11.99 6.08
C THR A 162 -12.41 11.95 6.41
N GLU A 163 -11.74 13.09 6.26
CA GLU A 163 -10.37 13.32 6.75
C GLU A 163 -10.26 13.11 8.26
#